data_AF-L9YIN0-F1
#
_entry.id   AF-L9YIN0-F1
#
_cell.length_a   1.000
_cell.length_b   1.000
_cell.length_c   1.000
_cell.angle_alpha   90.00
_cell.angle_beta   90.00
_cell.angle_gamma   90.00
#
_symmetry.space_group_name_H-M   'P 1'
#
loop_
_entity.id
_entity.type
_entity.pdbx_description
1 polymer ?
#
loop_
_entity_poly.entity_id
_entity_poly.type
_entity_poly.pdbx_seq_one_letter_code
_entity_poly.pdbx_strand_id
1 'polypeptide(L)'
;MTDADALYDVRERTGNPVHAPVDDVCDLLLSRAEDPRAGHQDAYFDSAMAAVVDQYGEEAVQQVIRRILVDQLSHRRAATDLDMRPVDGVWIGTTAGWFLRELNAEQDS
;
A
#
# COMPACT_ATOMS: atom_id res chain seq x y z
N MET A 1 -22.79 -5.34 -15.08
CA MET A 1 -22.13 -5.45 -13.76
C MET A 1 -20.86 -4.62 -13.84
N THR A 2 -20.89 -3.39 -13.36
CA THR A 2 -19.73 -2.49 -13.34
C THR A 2 -19.17 -2.52 -11.94
N ASP A 3 -18.02 -3.17 -11.81
CA ASP A 3 -17.19 -3.32 -10.63
C ASP A 3 -16.56 -1.97 -10.27
N ALA A 4 -17.39 -1.05 -9.77
CA ALA A 4 -17.04 0.36 -9.56
C ALA A 4 -17.01 0.81 -8.10
N ASP A 5 -17.15 -0.09 -7.11
CA ASP A 5 -17.30 0.32 -5.69
C ASP A 5 -16.55 -0.57 -4.67
N ALA A 6 -15.36 -1.08 -5.01
CA ALA A 6 -14.47 -1.68 -4.02
C ALA A 6 -13.21 -0.81 -3.84
N LEU A 7 -13.37 0.37 -3.22
CA LEU A 7 -12.33 1.41 -3.04
C LEU A 7 -11.37 1.11 -1.88
N TYR A 8 -11.00 -0.15 -1.65
CA TYR A 8 -10.17 -0.67 -0.54
C TYR A 8 -10.90 -0.85 0.80
N ASP A 9 -10.88 -2.07 1.33
CA ASP A 9 -11.45 -2.41 2.63
C ASP A 9 -10.45 -2.13 3.76
N VAL A 10 -10.11 -0.84 3.94
CA VAL A 10 -9.24 -0.36 5.02
C VAL A 10 -10.07 0.27 6.14
N ARG A 11 -9.70 0.04 7.40
CA ARG A 11 -10.50 0.43 8.57
C ARG A 11 -10.87 1.90 8.60
N GLU A 12 -9.92 2.79 8.33
CA GLU A 12 -10.11 4.25 8.39
C GLU A 12 -11.14 4.72 7.36
N ARG A 13 -11.27 3.99 6.24
CA ARG A 13 -12.25 4.27 5.19
C ARG A 13 -13.62 3.67 5.52
N THR A 14 -13.65 2.43 5.99
CA THR A 14 -14.90 1.68 6.17
C THR A 14 -15.55 1.89 7.54
N GLY A 15 -14.78 2.30 8.54
CA GLY A 15 -15.18 2.27 9.94
C GLY A 15 -15.37 0.86 10.51
N ASN A 16 -15.08 -0.19 9.74
CA ASN A 16 -15.24 -1.58 10.17
C ASN A 16 -13.99 -2.03 10.94
N PRO A 17 -14.08 -2.35 12.25
CA PRO A 17 -12.94 -2.78 13.04
C PRO A 17 -12.33 -4.12 12.57
N VAL A 18 -13.08 -4.94 11.82
CA VAL A 18 -12.57 -6.19 11.22
C VAL A 18 -11.54 -5.91 10.13
N HIS A 19 -11.69 -4.81 9.41
CA HIS A 19 -10.73 -4.44 8.37
C HIS A 19 -9.41 -3.97 9.00
N ALA A 20 -8.31 -4.27 8.32
CA ALA A 20 -6.98 -3.86 8.73
C ALA A 20 -6.86 -2.32 8.69
N PRO A 21 -6.19 -1.71 9.69
CA PRO A 21 -5.86 -0.29 9.66
C PRO A 21 -4.78 0.00 8.62
N VAL A 22 -4.77 1.23 8.10
CA VAL A 22 -3.79 1.68 7.13
C VAL A 22 -2.35 1.63 7.67
N ASP A 23 -2.19 1.80 8.98
CA ASP A 23 -0.88 1.75 9.62
C ASP A 23 -0.29 0.33 9.56
N ASP A 24 -1.09 -0.73 9.71
CA ASP A 24 -0.61 -2.13 9.53
C ASP A 24 -0.14 -2.37 8.08
N VAL A 25 -0.81 -1.76 7.09
CA VAL A 25 -0.36 -1.83 5.68
C VAL A 25 0.96 -1.10 5.50
N CYS A 26 1.14 0.05 6.14
CA CYS A 26 2.39 0.82 6.11
C CYS A 26 3.52 0.00 6.74
N ASP A 27 3.29 -0.54 7.93
CA ASP A 27 4.28 -1.31 8.68
C ASP A 27 4.69 -2.57 7.93
N LEU A 28 3.73 -3.29 7.34
CA LEU A 28 4.01 -4.48 6.53
C LEU A 28 4.84 -4.13 5.29
N LEU A 29 4.53 -3.00 4.63
CA LEU A 29 5.29 -2.56 3.47
C LEU A 29 6.73 -2.18 3.83
N LEU A 30 6.92 -1.43 4.91
CA LEU A 30 8.25 -1.04 5.37
C LEU A 30 9.06 -2.24 5.84
N SER A 31 8.45 -3.14 6.62
CA SER A 31 9.12 -4.37 7.07
C SER A 31 9.61 -5.23 5.89
N ARG A 32 8.81 -5.36 4.83
CA ARG A 32 9.21 -6.11 3.62
C ARG A 32 10.19 -5.36 2.74
N ALA A 33 10.14 -4.03 2.74
CA ALA A 33 11.15 -3.22 2.07
C ALA A 33 12.52 -3.34 2.76
N GLU A 34 12.54 -3.42 4.09
CA GLU A 34 13.75 -3.62 4.90
C GLU A 34 14.30 -5.05 4.77
N ASP A 35 13.44 -6.06 4.87
CA ASP A 35 13.80 -7.48 4.74
C ASP A 35 12.92 -8.19 3.68
N PRO A 36 13.27 -8.07 2.39
CA PRO A 36 12.52 -8.70 1.31
C PRO A 36 12.46 -10.23 1.46
N ARG A 37 11.25 -10.80 1.32
CA ARG A 37 11.03 -12.23 1.57
C ARG A 37 11.80 -13.09 0.57
N ALA A 38 12.74 -13.91 1.05
CA ALA A 38 13.49 -14.82 0.20
C ALA A 38 12.60 -15.97 -0.35
N GLY A 39 12.65 -16.21 -1.66
CA GLY A 39 11.95 -17.33 -2.31
C GLY A 39 10.42 -17.19 -2.39
N HIS A 40 9.86 -16.04 -2.00
CA HIS A 40 8.44 -15.75 -2.17
C HIS A 40 8.16 -15.32 -3.62
N GLN A 41 7.00 -15.72 -4.16
CA GLN A 41 6.62 -15.38 -5.55
C GLN A 41 6.58 -13.85 -5.79
N ASP A 42 6.27 -13.10 -4.73
CA ASP A 42 6.13 -11.64 -4.75
C ASP A 42 7.35 -10.88 -4.18
N ALA A 43 8.47 -11.57 -3.94
CA ALA A 43 9.71 -10.97 -3.39
C ALA A 43 10.26 -9.80 -4.23
N TYR A 44 9.94 -9.79 -5.52
CA TYR A 44 10.28 -8.68 -6.42
C TYR A 44 9.62 -7.36 -5.98
N PHE A 45 8.37 -7.41 -5.49
CA PHE A 45 7.66 -6.22 -5.03
C PHE A 45 8.27 -5.67 -3.74
N ASP A 46 8.65 -6.55 -2.83
CA ASP A 46 9.36 -6.21 -1.60
C ASP A 46 10.67 -5.43 -1.94
N SER A 47 11.47 -5.98 -2.88
CA SER A 47 12.71 -5.34 -3.34
C SER A 47 12.46 -4.02 -4.10
N ALA A 48 11.39 -3.95 -4.88
CA ALA A 48 11.01 -2.71 -5.57
C ALA A 48 10.61 -1.62 -4.57
N MET A 49 9.90 -1.99 -3.49
CA MET A 49 9.55 -1.04 -2.42
C MET A 49 10.78 -0.59 -1.64
N ALA A 50 11.79 -1.46 -1.45
CA ALA A 50 13.08 -1.05 -0.89
C ALA A 50 13.71 0.11 -1.67
N ALA A 51 13.74 0.01 -3.01
CA ALA A 51 14.26 1.08 -3.87
C ALA A 51 13.43 2.37 -3.81
N VAL A 52 12.10 2.25 -3.71
CA VAL A 52 11.20 3.41 -3.59
C VAL A 52 11.38 4.10 -2.22
N VAL A 53 11.50 3.33 -1.14
CA VAL A 53 11.75 3.84 0.21
C VAL A 53 13.12 4.50 0.30
N ASP A 54 14.17 3.91 -0.28
CA ASP A 54 15.51 4.51 -0.34
C ASP A 54 15.49 5.86 -1.09
N GLN A 55 14.69 5.95 -2.17
CA GLN A 55 14.61 7.15 -2.98
C GLN A 55 13.83 8.30 -2.31
N TYR A 56 12.72 8.01 -1.64
CA TYR A 56 11.78 9.04 -1.17
C TYR A 56 11.64 9.14 0.35
N GLY A 57 12.16 8.16 1.08
CA GLY A 57 11.98 8.02 2.52
C GLY A 57 10.64 7.38 2.90
N GLU A 58 10.63 6.76 4.07
CA GLU A 58 9.49 6.02 4.61
C GLU A 58 8.24 6.90 4.75
N GLU A 59 8.40 8.09 5.35
CA GLU A 59 7.27 9.00 5.62
C GLU A 59 6.52 9.39 4.33
N ALA A 60 7.25 9.65 3.25
CA ALA A 60 6.67 10.02 1.98
C ALA A 60 5.89 8.83 1.37
N VAL A 61 6.46 7.62 1.44
CA VAL A 61 5.80 6.39 0.96
C VAL A 61 4.53 6.12 1.77
N GLN A 62 4.58 6.22 3.09
CA GLN A 62 3.40 6.03 3.94
C GLN A 62 2.31 7.08 3.63
N GLN A 63 2.68 8.34 3.38
CA GLN A 63 1.71 9.36 2.95
C GLN A 63 1.04 9.01 1.62
N VAL A 64 1.78 8.45 0.64
CA VAL A 64 1.19 7.97 -0.62
C VAL A 64 0.18 6.85 -0.34
N ILE A 65 0.52 5.88 0.52
CA ILE A 65 -0.37 4.76 0.89
C ILE A 65 -1.67 5.30 1.49
N ARG A 66 -1.58 6.20 2.48
CA ARG A 66 -2.76 6.81 3.12
C ARG A 66 -3.63 7.56 2.11
N ARG A 67 -3.03 8.36 1.22
CA ARG A 67 -3.76 9.08 0.17
C ARG A 67 -4.49 8.15 -0.81
N ILE A 68 -3.94 6.98 -1.08
CA ILE A 68 -4.56 6.00 -1.99
C ILE A 68 -5.67 5.22 -1.27
N LEU A 69 -5.37 4.64 -0.11
CA LEU A 69 -6.28 3.70 0.55
C LEU A 69 -7.38 4.40 1.35
N VAL A 70 -7.09 5.55 1.96
CA VAL A 70 -8.02 6.29 2.82
C VAL A 70 -8.69 7.42 2.05
N ASP A 71 -7.89 8.31 1.45
CA ASP A 71 -8.41 9.50 0.76
C ASP A 71 -8.91 9.21 -0.66
N GLN A 72 -8.74 7.98 -1.14
CA GLN A 72 -9.21 7.51 -2.45
C GLN A 72 -8.67 8.34 -3.62
N LEU A 73 -7.47 8.91 -3.46
CA LEU A 73 -6.78 9.54 -4.58
C LEU A 73 -6.29 8.48 -5.56
N SER A 74 -6.33 8.80 -6.84
CA SER A 74 -5.66 7.97 -7.84
C SER A 74 -4.17 7.84 -7.52
N HIS A 75 -3.59 6.67 -7.81
CA HIS A 75 -2.18 6.37 -7.59
C HIS A 75 -1.24 7.46 -8.11
N ARG A 76 -1.52 7.97 -9.33
CA ARG A 76 -0.75 9.05 -9.94
C ARG A 76 -0.80 10.32 -9.10
N ARG A 77 -2.00 10.75 -8.70
CA ARG A 77 -2.18 12.01 -7.97
C ARG A 77 -1.55 11.95 -6.58
N ALA A 78 -1.74 10.83 -5.87
CA ALA A 78 -1.14 10.63 -4.55
C ALA A 78 0.38 10.80 -4.56
N ALA A 79 1.05 10.31 -5.61
CA ALA A 79 2.49 10.44 -5.81
C ALA A 79 2.92 11.83 -6.30
N THR A 80 2.25 12.40 -7.30
CA THR A 80 2.65 13.71 -7.85
C THR A 80 2.47 14.85 -6.84
N ASP A 81 1.49 14.74 -5.94
CA ASP A 81 1.28 15.69 -4.84
C ASP A 81 2.40 15.61 -3.76
N LEU A 82 3.37 14.70 -3.91
CA LEU A 82 4.59 14.56 -3.09
C LEU A 82 5.88 14.59 -3.94
N ASP A 83 5.83 15.16 -5.14
CA ASP A 83 6.97 15.22 -6.07
C ASP A 83 7.57 13.86 -6.46
N MET A 84 6.82 12.77 -6.32
CA MET A 84 7.21 11.44 -6.77
C MET A 84 6.84 11.22 -8.24
N ARG A 85 7.54 10.29 -8.90
CA ARG A 85 7.16 9.91 -10.27
C ARG A 85 5.80 9.22 -10.26
N PRO A 86 4.91 9.51 -11.24
CA PRO A 86 3.62 8.82 -11.39
C PRO A 86 3.69 7.30 -11.34
N VAL A 87 4.75 6.72 -11.90
CA VAL A 87 4.97 5.27 -11.92
C VAL A 87 5.21 4.70 -10.53
N ASP A 88 5.88 5.44 -9.65
CA ASP A 88 6.13 4.99 -8.28
C ASP A 88 4.84 4.97 -7.47
N GLY A 89 3.92 5.93 -7.71
CA GLY A 89 2.58 5.89 -7.14
C GLY A 89 1.79 4.64 -7.52
N VAL A 90 1.93 4.17 -8.76
CA VAL A 90 1.29 2.92 -9.23
C VAL A 90 1.90 1.71 -8.52
N TRP A 91 3.23 1.67 -8.38
CA TRP A 91 3.90 0.59 -7.65
C TRP A 91 3.48 0.56 -6.17
N ILE A 92 3.54 1.70 -5.47
CA ILE A 92 3.12 1.82 -4.07
C ILE A 92 1.66 1.38 -3.91
N GLY A 93 0.75 1.91 -4.74
CA GLY A 93 -0.67 1.61 -4.64
C GLY A 93 -1.03 0.16 -4.96
N THR A 94 -0.30 -0.46 -5.88
CA THR A 94 -0.50 -1.89 -6.22
C THR A 94 -0.06 -2.77 -5.06
N THR A 95 1.16 -2.56 -4.56
CA THR A 95 1.72 -3.33 -3.44
C THR A 95 0.88 -3.16 -2.17
N ALA A 96 0.53 -1.92 -1.81
CA ALA A 96 -0.31 -1.64 -0.64
C ALA A 96 -1.70 -2.28 -0.76
N GLY A 97 -2.29 -2.28 -1.96
CA GLY A 97 -3.56 -2.94 -2.20
C GLY A 97 -3.50 -4.48 -2.09
N TRP A 98 -2.35 -5.09 -2.35
CA TRP A 98 -2.16 -6.53 -2.11
C TRP A 98 -1.95 -6.83 -0.63
N PHE A 99 -1.11 -6.07 0.05
CA PHE A 99 -0.85 -6.25 1.48
C PHE A 99 -2.10 -6.01 2.32
N LEU A 100 -2.95 -5.05 1.95
CA LEU A 100 -4.26 -4.89 2.59
C LEU A 100 -5.15 -6.13 2.45
N ARG A 101 -5.16 -6.77 1.28
CA ARG A 101 -5.95 -8.00 1.07
C ARG A 101 -5.40 -9.17 1.88
N GLU A 102 -4.08 -9.28 1.97
CA GLU A 102 -3.40 -10.29 2.79
C GLU A 102 -3.75 -10.11 4.27
N LEU A 103 -3.60 -8.90 4.80
CA LEU A 103 -3.95 -8.58 6.19
C LEU A 103 -5.43 -8.86 6.49
N ASN A 104 -6.35 -8.46 5.60
CA ASN A 104 -7.77 -8.75 5.78
C ASN A 104 -8.09 -10.26 5.73
N ALA A 105 -7.41 -11.03 4.87
CA ALA A 105 -7.61 -12.47 4.79
C ALA A 105 -7.12 -13.22 6.04
N GLU A 106 -6.06 -12.72 6.69
CA GLU A 106 -5.57 -13.26 7.96
C GLU A 106 -6.54 -13.00 9.13
N GLN A 107 -7.33 -11.91 9.08
CA GLN A 107 -8.33 -11.60 10.13
C GLN A 107 -9.60 -12.46 10.05
N ASP A 108 -9.88 -13.05 8.88
CA ASP A 108 -11.04 -13.92 8.65
C ASP A 108 -10.79 -15.40 9.04
N SER A 109 -9.59 -15.72 9.54
CA SER A 109 -9.14 -17.10 9.88
C SER A 109 -9.26 -17.47 11.36
#